data_AF-A0A1X1ELW3-F1
#
_entry.id   AF-A0A1X1ELW3-F1
#
_cell.length_a   1.000
_cell.length_b   1.000
_cell.length_c   1.000
_cell.angle_alpha   90.00
_cell.angle_beta   90.00
_cell.angle_gamma   90.00
#
_symmetry.space_group_name_H-M   'P 1'
#
loop_
_entity.id
_entity.type
_entity.pdbx_description
1 polymer ?
#
loop_
_entity_poly.entity_id
_entity_poly.type
_entity_poly.pdbx_seq_one_letter_code
_entity_poly.pdbx_strand_id
1 'polypeptide(L)'
;MNKHFSFTVKSLRFDENYNPSQNTRITTNFANLARGDKRQENLRNALVMIDNRFNSLAHWDNPNGDRYAVELDIISAELNINLEGHGNAFPVIEILKTNIVDKKTNQRIAGIVGNNFSSYVRDYDFSVVLPEHNKNQSGFATPENFGDLHGNIFKQFVNSDAYKENFTKPPVICLSVSSKNIYRQTGNQHPVLGIEYQQDELSLTDHYFAKMGLQARYFMPPNSAAPLAFYFSGDLLSDYSNLELISTISTMETFQKIYRPEIYNANSAAGQCYQPNLKHPDYSLTRIVYDREERSQLAIEQGKFTEENFIKPYQTVLEQWSATAVL
;
A
#
# COMPACT_ATOMS: atom_id res chain seq x y z
N MET A 1 27.97 8.79 -8.54
CA MET A 1 26.79 8.07 -9.03
C MET A 1 27.22 6.70 -9.51
N ASN A 2 26.85 5.64 -8.79
CA ASN A 2 27.06 4.28 -9.25
C ASN A 2 26.12 4.03 -10.44
N LYS A 3 26.67 3.98 -11.66
CA LYS A 3 25.92 3.75 -12.92
C LYS A 3 25.30 2.35 -13.02
N HIS A 4 25.35 1.57 -11.95
CA HIS A 4 24.93 0.18 -11.89
C HIS A 4 23.44 0.00 -11.57
N PHE A 5 22.78 1.00 -11.00
CA PHE A 5 21.37 0.92 -10.61
C PHE A 5 20.54 2.03 -11.25
N SER A 6 19.44 1.64 -11.89
CA SER A 6 18.43 2.57 -12.40
C SER A 6 17.04 1.98 -12.24
N PHE A 7 16.01 2.82 -12.29
CA PHE A 7 14.62 2.38 -12.20
C PHE A 7 13.92 2.51 -13.54
N THR A 8 13.04 1.56 -13.84
CA THR A 8 12.06 1.64 -14.92
C THR A 8 10.67 1.59 -14.30
N VAL A 9 9.79 2.51 -14.69
CA VAL A 9 8.39 2.51 -14.27
C VAL A 9 7.53 1.97 -15.40
N LYS A 10 6.73 0.95 -15.10
CA LYS A 10 5.70 0.41 -16.00
C LYS A 10 4.34 0.70 -15.40
N SER A 11 3.37 1.00 -16.26
CA SER A 11 1.97 1.20 -15.87
C SER A 11 1.08 0.17 -16.57
N LEU A 12 0.13 -0.39 -15.84
CA LEU A 12 -0.91 -1.28 -16.35
C LEU A 12 -2.25 -0.88 -15.77
N ARG A 13 -3.30 -0.86 -16.58
CA ARG A 13 -4.66 -0.56 -16.12
C ARG A 13 -5.16 -1.63 -15.13
N PHE A 14 -5.71 -1.18 -13.99
CA PHE A 14 -6.48 -2.02 -13.08
C PHE A 14 -7.97 -1.70 -13.25
N ASP A 15 -8.63 -2.48 -14.12
CA ASP A 15 -10.07 -2.42 -14.34
C ASP A 15 -10.70 -3.82 -14.20
N GLU A 16 -11.98 -3.97 -14.52
CA GLU A 16 -12.66 -5.28 -14.47
C GLU A 16 -12.07 -6.34 -15.41
N ASN A 17 -11.31 -5.92 -16.42
CA ASN A 17 -10.64 -6.81 -17.38
C ASN A 17 -9.22 -7.16 -16.97
N TYR A 18 -8.69 -6.56 -15.90
CA TYR A 18 -7.36 -6.87 -15.39
C TYR A 18 -7.20 -8.36 -15.07
N ASN A 19 -6.23 -8.98 -15.72
CA ASN A 19 -5.89 -10.39 -15.54
C ASN A 19 -4.39 -10.52 -15.28
N PRO A 20 -3.96 -10.97 -14.08
CA PRO A 20 -2.55 -11.08 -13.76
C PRO A 20 -1.85 -12.13 -14.65
N SER A 21 -0.69 -11.77 -15.20
CA SER A 21 0.14 -12.72 -15.97
C SER A 21 0.75 -13.80 -15.07
N GLN A 22 0.81 -15.04 -15.55
CA GLN A 22 1.21 -16.21 -14.73
C GLN A 22 2.63 -16.14 -14.13
N ASN A 23 3.55 -15.39 -14.72
CA ASN A 23 4.98 -15.54 -14.41
C ASN A 23 5.59 -14.48 -13.48
N THR A 24 4.87 -13.42 -13.11
CA THR A 24 5.47 -12.36 -12.28
C THR A 24 4.49 -11.67 -11.32
N ARG A 25 3.21 -11.50 -11.69
CA ARG A 25 2.28 -10.57 -10.98
C ARG A 25 1.28 -11.24 -10.03
N ILE A 26 1.42 -12.53 -9.75
CA ILE A 26 0.38 -13.31 -9.04
C ILE A 26 0.28 -12.94 -7.55
N THR A 27 1.34 -12.38 -6.96
CA THR A 27 1.51 -12.35 -5.51
C THR A 27 1.16 -11.01 -4.83
N THR A 28 0.79 -9.97 -5.59
CA THR A 28 0.37 -8.69 -4.99
C THR A 28 -1.00 -8.78 -4.32
N ASN A 29 -1.23 -7.92 -3.33
CA ASN A 29 -2.48 -7.87 -2.55
C ASN A 29 -3.75 -7.75 -3.40
N PHE A 30 -3.72 -7.01 -4.51
CA PHE A 30 -4.85 -6.85 -5.41
C PHE A 30 -4.89 -7.91 -6.53
N ALA A 31 -3.80 -8.63 -6.79
CA ALA A 31 -3.80 -9.71 -7.76
C ALA A 31 -4.65 -10.90 -7.31
N ASN A 32 -4.74 -11.19 -6.01
CA ASN A 32 -5.61 -12.26 -5.49
C ASN A 32 -7.10 -11.99 -5.80
N LEU A 33 -7.54 -10.73 -5.71
CA LEU A 33 -8.91 -10.33 -6.10
C LEU A 33 -9.19 -10.55 -7.60
N ALA A 34 -8.13 -10.56 -8.40
CA ALA A 34 -8.17 -10.73 -9.84
C ALA A 34 -8.03 -12.20 -10.29
N ARG A 35 -8.44 -13.18 -9.48
CA ARG A 35 -8.33 -14.63 -9.78
C ARG A 35 -9.66 -15.37 -9.71
N GLY A 36 -9.65 -16.57 -10.29
CA GLY A 36 -10.78 -17.51 -10.31
C GLY A 36 -11.95 -17.07 -11.19
N ASP A 37 -13.00 -17.87 -11.21
CA ASP A 37 -14.16 -17.67 -12.08
C ASP A 37 -14.93 -16.37 -11.76
N LYS A 38 -14.81 -15.87 -10.52
CA LYS A 38 -15.42 -14.62 -10.06
C LYS A 38 -14.55 -13.37 -10.26
N ARG A 39 -13.39 -13.49 -10.91
CA ARG A 39 -12.43 -12.38 -11.11
C ARG A 39 -13.11 -11.08 -11.56
N GLN A 40 -13.82 -11.10 -12.69
CA GLN A 40 -14.38 -9.88 -13.27
C GLN A 40 -15.46 -9.26 -12.38
N GLU A 41 -16.30 -10.10 -11.75
CA GLU A 41 -17.32 -9.65 -10.80
C GLU A 41 -16.69 -9.02 -9.54
N ASN A 42 -15.66 -9.66 -8.97
CA ASN A 42 -14.91 -9.14 -7.83
C ASN A 42 -14.30 -7.77 -8.12
N LEU A 43 -13.61 -7.64 -9.26
CA LEU A 43 -12.98 -6.38 -9.68
C LEU A 43 -14.03 -5.28 -9.94
N ARG A 44 -15.10 -5.60 -10.66
CA ARG A 44 -16.21 -4.65 -10.89
C ARG A 44 -16.83 -4.18 -9.58
N ASN A 45 -17.13 -5.10 -8.66
CA ASN A 45 -17.71 -4.77 -7.36
C ASN A 45 -16.76 -3.90 -6.52
N ALA A 46 -15.45 -4.18 -6.54
CA ALA A 46 -14.47 -3.36 -5.86
C ALA A 46 -14.44 -1.93 -6.42
N LEU A 47 -14.39 -1.78 -7.75
CA LEU A 47 -14.38 -0.46 -8.41
C LEU A 47 -15.66 0.34 -8.11
N VAL A 48 -16.83 -0.31 -8.14
CA VAL A 48 -18.11 0.30 -7.76
C VAL A 48 -18.10 0.75 -6.28
N MET A 49 -17.54 -0.05 -5.38
CA MET A 49 -17.39 0.34 -3.98
C MET A 49 -16.48 1.58 -3.81
N ILE A 50 -15.39 1.67 -4.60
CA ILE A 50 -14.50 2.83 -4.60
C ILE A 50 -15.24 4.07 -5.10
N ASP A 51 -15.94 3.98 -6.23
CA ASP A 51 -16.73 5.10 -6.78
C ASP A 51 -17.77 5.60 -5.77
N ASN A 52 -18.55 4.67 -5.19
CA ASN A 52 -19.55 5.02 -4.19
C ASN A 52 -18.91 5.70 -2.96
N ARG A 53 -17.79 5.16 -2.49
CA ARG A 53 -17.09 5.74 -1.34
C ARG A 53 -16.51 7.11 -1.65
N PHE A 54 -15.93 7.29 -2.84
CA PHE A 54 -15.42 8.58 -3.30
C PHE A 54 -16.52 9.63 -3.30
N ASN A 55 -17.65 9.32 -3.96
CA ASN A 55 -18.78 10.25 -4.07
C ASN A 55 -19.42 10.57 -2.71
N SER A 56 -19.43 9.61 -1.77
CA SER A 56 -19.92 9.85 -0.40
C SER A 56 -19.09 10.88 0.37
N LEU A 57 -17.79 10.96 0.09
CA LEU A 57 -16.88 11.93 0.72
C LEU A 57 -16.87 13.24 -0.06
N ALA A 58 -16.86 13.18 -1.39
CA ALA A 58 -16.96 14.32 -2.31
C ALA A 58 -18.43 14.69 -2.59
N HIS A 59 -19.15 15.00 -1.52
CA HIS A 59 -20.60 15.25 -1.53
C HIS A 59 -20.98 16.65 -2.05
N TRP A 60 -20.03 17.59 -2.05
CA TRP A 60 -20.26 18.95 -2.55
C TRP A 60 -20.52 18.95 -4.06
N ASP A 61 -21.55 19.69 -4.49
CA ASP A 61 -21.99 19.75 -5.89
C ASP A 61 -22.20 18.35 -6.54
N ASN A 62 -22.62 17.38 -5.72
CA ASN A 62 -22.80 15.97 -6.10
C ASN A 62 -24.08 15.37 -5.47
N PRO A 63 -25.27 15.93 -5.75
CA PRO A 63 -26.50 15.56 -5.07
C PRO A 63 -26.94 14.10 -5.29
N ASN A 64 -26.58 13.51 -6.44
CA ASN A 64 -26.91 12.13 -6.78
C ASN A 64 -25.84 11.12 -6.32
N GLY A 65 -24.67 11.60 -5.88
CA GLY A 65 -23.56 10.73 -5.46
C GLY A 65 -22.93 9.92 -6.60
N ASP A 66 -23.00 10.40 -7.84
CA ASP A 66 -22.54 9.67 -9.04
C ASP A 66 -21.59 10.48 -9.94
N ARG A 67 -21.22 11.70 -9.54
CA ARG A 67 -20.40 12.64 -10.32
C ARG A 67 -19.01 12.12 -10.65
N TYR A 68 -18.35 11.44 -9.71
CA TYR A 68 -16.96 11.04 -9.87
C TYR A 68 -16.85 9.54 -10.15
N ALA A 69 -15.80 9.16 -10.88
CA ALA A 69 -15.29 7.80 -10.93
C ALA A 69 -13.80 7.81 -10.57
N VAL A 70 -13.32 6.72 -9.97
CA VAL A 70 -11.90 6.53 -9.64
C VAL A 70 -11.35 5.40 -10.48
N GLU A 71 -10.33 5.76 -11.24
CA GLU A 71 -9.63 4.87 -12.13
C GLU A 71 -8.27 4.50 -11.55
N LEU A 72 -7.90 3.22 -11.63
CA LEU A 72 -6.71 2.69 -10.99
C LEU A 72 -5.70 2.20 -12.02
N ASP A 73 -4.44 2.54 -11.83
CA ASP A 73 -3.32 1.98 -12.60
C ASP A 73 -2.35 1.28 -11.64
N ILE A 74 -1.94 0.07 -11.97
CA ILE A 74 -0.81 -0.64 -11.34
C ILE A 74 0.47 -0.02 -11.87
N ILE A 75 1.26 0.52 -10.95
CA ILE A 75 2.59 1.02 -11.20
C ILE A 75 3.58 -0.03 -10.69
N SER A 76 4.37 -0.59 -11.60
CA SER A 76 5.45 -1.52 -11.29
C SER A 76 6.78 -0.79 -11.45
N ALA A 77 7.53 -0.66 -10.36
CA ALA A 77 8.91 -0.15 -10.39
C ALA A 77 9.88 -1.32 -10.46
N GLU A 78 10.62 -1.39 -11.56
CA GLU A 78 11.67 -2.37 -11.79
C GLU A 78 13.03 -1.74 -11.49
N LEU A 79 13.83 -2.43 -10.66
CA LEU A 79 15.23 -2.09 -10.44
C LEU A 79 16.07 -2.81 -11.49
N ASN A 80 16.78 -2.04 -12.30
CA ASN A 80 17.74 -2.56 -13.27
C ASN A 80 19.12 -2.59 -12.61
N ILE A 81 19.74 -3.78 -12.61
CA ILE A 81 21.11 -3.95 -12.13
C ILE A 81 22.01 -4.21 -13.35
N ASN A 82 22.85 -3.24 -13.69
CA ASN A 82 23.77 -3.31 -14.82
C ASN A 82 25.12 -3.87 -14.38
N LEU A 83 25.27 -5.19 -14.45
CA LEU A 83 26.54 -5.90 -14.28
C LEU A 83 26.99 -6.46 -15.64
N GLU A 84 28.18 -6.05 -16.10
CA GLU A 84 28.93 -6.65 -17.22
C GLU A 84 28.11 -7.03 -18.48
N GLY A 85 27.13 -6.22 -18.86
CA GLY A 85 26.36 -6.40 -20.11
C GLY A 85 25.14 -7.32 -20.02
N HIS A 86 24.84 -7.89 -18.84
CA HIS A 86 23.61 -8.63 -18.56
C HIS A 86 22.73 -7.81 -17.62
N GLY A 87 21.95 -6.88 -18.18
CA GLY A 87 20.97 -6.11 -17.42
C GLY A 87 19.78 -6.98 -17.05
N ASN A 88 19.64 -7.31 -15.78
CA ASN A 88 18.45 -7.98 -15.24
C ASN A 88 17.58 -6.95 -14.51
N ALA A 89 16.33 -6.84 -14.95
CA ALA A 89 15.31 -6.03 -14.30
C ALA A 89 14.56 -6.89 -13.29
N PHE A 90 14.44 -6.41 -12.04
CA PHE A 90 13.67 -7.08 -11.00
C PHE A 90 12.56 -6.16 -10.49
N PRO A 91 11.29 -6.62 -10.45
CA PRO A 91 10.19 -5.82 -9.90
C PRO A 91 10.38 -5.69 -8.39
N VAL A 92 10.64 -4.48 -7.90
CA VAL A 92 10.90 -4.26 -6.46
C VAL A 92 9.69 -3.71 -5.72
N ILE A 93 8.87 -2.89 -6.39
CA ILE A 93 7.70 -2.22 -5.81
C ILE A 93 6.54 -2.29 -6.80
N GLU A 94 5.35 -2.63 -6.31
CA GLU A 94 4.09 -2.50 -7.04
C GLU A 94 3.07 -1.75 -6.20
N ILE A 95 2.52 -0.68 -6.77
CA ILE A 95 1.60 0.25 -6.10
C ILE A 95 0.46 0.62 -7.04
N LEU A 96 -0.67 1.03 -6.48
CA LEU A 96 -1.78 1.60 -7.24
C LEU A 96 -1.68 3.13 -7.25
N LYS A 97 -1.89 3.69 -8.43
CA LYS A 97 -2.12 5.12 -8.66
C LYS A 97 -3.60 5.35 -8.95
N THR A 98 -4.20 6.33 -8.29
CA THR A 98 -5.56 6.77 -8.58
C THR A 98 -5.57 7.87 -9.64
N ASN A 99 -6.62 7.89 -10.45
CA ASN A 99 -6.96 8.99 -11.34
C ASN A 99 -8.45 9.26 -11.19
N ILE A 100 -8.82 10.50 -10.93
CA ILE A 100 -10.21 10.89 -10.66
C ILE A 100 -10.81 11.40 -11.97
N VAL A 101 -11.95 10.85 -12.36
CA VAL A 101 -12.74 11.33 -13.50
C VAL A 101 -13.94 12.11 -12.97
N ASP A 102 -13.98 13.40 -13.23
CA ASP A 102 -15.16 14.24 -12.97
C ASP A 102 -16.08 14.18 -14.20
N LYS A 103 -17.18 13.42 -14.10
CA LYS A 103 -18.11 13.22 -15.21
C LYS A 103 -18.90 14.50 -15.55
N LYS A 104 -19.00 15.44 -14.61
CA LYS A 104 -19.73 16.71 -14.84
C LYS A 104 -18.92 17.68 -15.70
N THR A 105 -17.61 17.74 -15.48
CA THR A 105 -16.71 18.66 -16.20
C THR A 105 -15.91 17.96 -17.29
N ASN A 106 -15.99 16.62 -17.37
CA ASN A 106 -15.20 15.76 -18.26
C ASN A 106 -13.69 15.96 -18.08
N GLN A 107 -13.25 16.20 -16.84
CA GLN A 107 -11.85 16.39 -16.49
C GLN A 107 -11.27 15.14 -15.82
N ARG A 108 -9.98 14.90 -16.07
CA ARG A 108 -9.21 13.85 -15.41
C ARG A 108 -8.19 14.50 -14.50
N ILE A 109 -8.27 14.20 -13.21
CA ILE A 109 -7.42 14.77 -12.16
C ILE A 109 -6.50 13.66 -11.66
N ALA A 110 -5.21 13.94 -11.58
CA ALA A 110 -4.25 12.99 -11.02
C ALA A 110 -4.54 12.79 -9.52
N GLY A 111 -4.64 11.54 -9.08
CA GLY A 111 -4.69 11.19 -7.67
C GLY A 111 -3.30 10.80 -7.14
N ILE A 112 -3.27 10.34 -5.88
CA ILE A 112 -2.03 9.99 -5.18
C ILE A 112 -1.56 8.59 -5.61
N VAL A 113 -0.24 8.42 -5.76
CA VAL A 113 0.41 7.12 -5.97
C VAL A 113 0.84 6.51 -4.63
N GLY A 114 0.87 5.19 -4.50
CA GLY A 114 1.31 4.50 -3.27
C GLY A 114 0.22 3.68 -2.58
N ASN A 115 -0.99 3.65 -3.15
CA ASN A 115 -2.10 2.84 -2.63
C ASN A 115 -1.77 1.35 -2.79
N ASN A 116 -2.25 0.53 -1.85
CA ASN A 116 -2.10 -0.93 -1.85
C ASN A 116 -0.63 -1.38 -2.06
N PHE A 117 0.27 -0.76 -1.31
CA PHE A 117 1.71 -0.93 -1.44
C PHE A 117 2.16 -2.39 -1.25
N SER A 118 2.79 -2.93 -2.29
CA SER A 118 3.38 -4.26 -2.33
C SER A 118 4.86 -4.15 -2.70
N SER A 119 5.69 -4.97 -2.07
CA SER A 119 7.13 -5.03 -2.39
C SER A 119 7.65 -6.44 -2.19
N TYR A 120 8.45 -6.89 -3.16
CA TYR A 120 9.12 -8.18 -3.13
C TYR A 120 10.13 -8.27 -1.98
N VAL A 121 10.90 -7.19 -1.77
CA VAL A 121 11.89 -7.12 -0.67
C VAL A 121 11.20 -7.07 0.68
N ARG A 122 10.06 -6.38 0.79
CA ARG A 122 9.24 -6.43 2.01
C ARG A 122 8.72 -7.83 2.30
N ASP A 123 8.19 -8.51 1.30
CA ASP A 123 7.64 -9.85 1.49
C ASP A 123 8.76 -10.85 1.82
N TYR A 124 9.98 -10.67 1.28
CA TYR A 124 11.19 -11.38 1.74
C TYR A 124 11.53 -11.10 3.21
N ASP A 125 11.62 -9.83 3.60
CA ASP A 125 11.94 -9.44 4.97
C ASP A 125 10.94 -10.06 5.98
N PHE A 126 9.63 -9.90 5.72
CA PHE A 126 8.59 -10.35 6.66
C PHE A 126 8.29 -11.85 6.61
N SER A 127 8.45 -12.50 5.46
CA SER A 127 8.05 -13.90 5.28
C SER A 127 9.22 -14.90 5.32
N VAL A 128 10.46 -14.41 5.19
CA VAL A 128 11.67 -15.25 5.22
C VAL A 128 12.62 -14.81 6.34
N VAL A 129 13.09 -13.56 6.31
CA VAL A 129 14.13 -13.09 7.24
C VAL A 129 13.62 -13.06 8.68
N LEU A 130 12.48 -12.44 8.93
CA LEU A 130 11.94 -12.27 10.28
C LEU A 130 11.58 -13.62 10.94
N PRO A 131 10.88 -14.56 10.27
CA PRO A 131 10.62 -15.89 10.83
C PRO A 131 11.91 -16.68 11.10
N GLU A 132 12.87 -16.70 10.17
CA GLU A 132 14.12 -17.44 10.37
C GLU A 132 14.98 -16.83 11.48
N HIS A 133 15.01 -15.50 11.63
CA HIS A 133 15.71 -14.84 12.74
C HIS A 133 15.16 -15.28 14.09
N ASN A 134 13.83 -15.34 14.23
CA ASN A 134 13.17 -15.69 15.48
C ASN A 134 13.11 -17.21 15.74
N LYS A 135 13.53 -18.03 14.78
CA LYS A 135 13.55 -19.48 14.90
C LYS A 135 14.52 -19.87 16.01
N ASN A 136 14.00 -20.58 17.03
CA ASN A 136 14.72 -20.99 18.23
C ASN A 136 15.09 -19.85 19.20
N GLN A 137 14.56 -18.65 19.04
CA GLN A 137 14.69 -17.60 20.05
C GLN A 137 13.57 -17.70 21.10
N SER A 138 13.87 -17.32 22.35
CA SER A 138 12.90 -17.33 23.44
C SER A 138 11.95 -16.12 23.42
N GLY A 139 12.30 -15.07 22.69
CA GLY A 139 11.51 -13.85 22.56
C GLY A 139 11.55 -13.31 21.13
N PHE A 140 10.59 -12.44 20.82
CA PHE A 140 10.55 -11.75 19.53
C PHE A 140 11.65 -10.70 19.44
N ALA A 141 12.44 -10.74 18.37
CA ALA A 141 13.44 -9.75 18.03
C ALA A 141 13.45 -9.50 16.51
N THR A 142 13.99 -8.35 16.11
CA THR A 142 14.24 -8.01 14.71
C THR A 142 15.74 -8.03 14.43
N PRO A 143 16.17 -8.49 13.25
CA PRO A 143 17.54 -8.28 12.79
C PRO A 143 17.93 -6.79 12.86
N GLU A 144 19.20 -6.48 13.13
CA GLU A 144 19.70 -5.11 13.26
C GLU A 144 19.43 -4.27 12.00
N ASN A 145 19.59 -4.88 10.83
CA ASN A 145 19.41 -4.26 9.52
C ASN A 145 18.02 -4.48 8.90
N PHE A 146 17.02 -4.87 9.71
CA PHE A 146 15.69 -5.21 9.21
C PHE A 146 15.03 -4.01 8.49
N GLY A 147 14.74 -4.20 7.20
CA GLY A 147 14.14 -3.16 6.35
C GLY A 147 15.11 -2.14 5.74
N ASP A 148 16.41 -2.19 6.05
CA ASP A 148 17.38 -1.19 5.56
C ASP A 148 17.51 -1.22 4.03
N LEU A 149 17.65 -2.41 3.44
CA LEU A 149 17.78 -2.57 1.99
C LEU A 149 16.53 -2.01 1.27
N HIS A 150 15.34 -2.40 1.73
CA HIS A 150 14.11 -1.92 1.13
C HIS A 150 13.92 -0.41 1.34
N GLY A 151 14.24 0.11 2.53
CA GLY A 151 14.27 1.54 2.82
C GLY A 151 15.14 2.31 1.82
N ASN A 152 16.34 1.82 1.54
CA ASN A 152 17.25 2.43 0.58
C ASN A 152 16.75 2.31 -0.87
N ILE A 153 16.18 1.16 -1.27
CA ILE A 153 15.53 1.00 -2.58
C ILE A 153 14.40 2.03 -2.75
N PHE A 154 13.51 2.16 -1.76
CA PHE A 154 12.40 3.09 -1.80
C PHE A 154 12.88 4.54 -1.91
N LYS A 155 13.83 4.95 -1.04
CA LYS A 155 14.39 6.30 -1.06
C LYS A 155 15.05 6.63 -2.40
N GLN A 156 15.79 5.70 -3.00
CA GLN A 156 16.38 5.92 -4.31
C GLN A 156 15.32 5.96 -5.42
N PHE A 157 14.29 5.10 -5.34
CA PHE A 157 13.19 5.11 -6.30
C PHE A 157 12.50 6.47 -6.32
N VAL A 158 12.01 6.97 -5.18
CA VAL A 158 11.27 8.26 -5.12
C VAL A 158 12.12 9.47 -5.51
N ASN A 159 13.45 9.36 -5.42
CA ASN A 159 14.38 10.42 -5.83
C ASN A 159 14.91 10.27 -7.27
N SER A 160 14.62 9.15 -7.94
CA SER A 160 15.09 8.85 -9.30
C SER A 160 14.42 9.68 -10.37
N ASP A 161 15.09 9.83 -11.51
CA ASP A 161 14.52 10.50 -12.70
C ASP A 161 13.27 9.77 -13.18
N ALA A 162 13.28 8.43 -13.18
CA ALA A 162 12.12 7.63 -13.57
C ALA A 162 10.88 7.93 -12.70
N TYR A 163 11.04 8.21 -11.41
CA TYR A 163 9.92 8.62 -10.56
C TYR A 163 9.44 10.03 -10.93
N LYS A 164 10.36 10.99 -11.05
CA LYS A 164 10.05 12.40 -11.36
C LYS A 164 9.43 12.59 -12.74
N GLU A 165 9.75 11.73 -13.70
CA GLU A 165 9.13 11.69 -15.03
C GLU A 165 7.67 11.22 -15.00
N ASN A 166 7.29 10.40 -14.01
CA ASN A 166 5.97 9.79 -13.91
C ASN A 166 5.05 10.42 -12.84
N PHE A 167 5.64 11.04 -11.81
CA PHE A 167 4.93 11.56 -10.64
C PHE A 167 5.50 12.92 -10.20
N THR A 168 4.60 13.82 -9.83
CA THR A 168 4.94 15.18 -9.39
C THR A 168 4.92 15.36 -7.87
N LYS A 169 4.36 14.39 -7.14
CA LYS A 169 4.23 14.41 -5.68
C LYS A 169 4.76 13.11 -5.08
N PRO A 170 5.25 13.13 -3.83
CA PRO A 170 5.61 11.91 -3.11
C PRO A 170 4.44 10.92 -2.98
N PRO A 171 4.72 9.63 -2.74
CA PRO A 171 3.67 8.66 -2.53
C PRO A 171 3.07 8.79 -1.12
N VAL A 172 1.80 8.44 -0.98
CA VAL A 172 1.16 8.20 0.34
C VAL A 172 0.74 6.75 0.41
N ILE A 173 1.23 6.04 1.42
CA ILE A 173 0.91 4.63 1.65
C ILE A 173 -0.15 4.58 2.76
N CYS A 174 -1.34 4.10 2.43
CA CYS A 174 -2.44 3.99 3.39
C CYS A 174 -2.72 2.52 3.73
N LEU A 175 -2.70 2.17 5.02
CA LEU A 175 -2.80 0.81 5.52
C LEU A 175 -3.83 0.66 6.64
N SER A 176 -4.12 -0.59 6.99
CA SER A 176 -4.81 -0.92 8.24
C SER A 176 -4.00 -0.46 9.44
N VAL A 177 -4.67 -0.01 10.50
CA VAL A 177 -4.07 0.12 11.82
C VAL A 177 -3.69 -1.25 12.40
N SER A 178 -2.63 -1.27 13.22
CA SER A 178 -2.16 -2.45 13.95
C SER A 178 -3.12 -2.83 15.09
N SER A 179 -3.47 -4.12 15.21
CA SER A 179 -4.30 -4.64 16.31
C SER A 179 -3.57 -4.74 17.65
N LYS A 180 -2.25 -4.50 17.68
CA LYS A 180 -1.46 -4.52 18.93
C LYS A 180 -1.53 -3.19 19.69
N ASN A 181 -1.80 -2.10 18.97
CA ASN A 181 -1.73 -0.74 19.48
C ASN A 181 -3.09 -0.21 19.91
N ILE A 182 -3.09 0.75 20.83
CA ILE A 182 -4.26 1.52 21.23
C ILE A 182 -4.18 2.91 20.58
N TYR A 183 -5.28 3.32 19.95
CA TYR A 183 -5.42 4.59 19.27
C TYR A 183 -6.39 5.49 20.05
N ARG A 184 -5.99 6.73 20.31
CA ARG A 184 -6.80 7.71 21.05
C ARG A 184 -7.05 8.94 20.18
N GLN A 185 -8.29 9.40 20.12
CA GLN A 185 -8.61 10.65 19.42
C GLN A 185 -7.83 11.82 20.00
N THR A 186 -7.26 12.66 19.14
CA THR A 186 -6.48 13.84 19.55
C THR A 186 -7.36 15.08 19.71
N GLY A 187 -8.59 15.05 19.18
CA GLY A 187 -9.48 16.20 19.06
C GLY A 187 -9.28 17.02 17.78
N ASN A 188 -8.21 16.76 17.01
CA ASN A 188 -8.04 17.35 15.69
C ASN A 188 -8.98 16.67 14.67
N GLN A 189 -9.58 17.47 13.78
CA GLN A 189 -10.48 16.98 12.75
C GLN A 189 -10.20 17.67 11.42
N HIS A 190 -9.81 16.86 10.43
CA HIS A 190 -9.62 17.30 9.06
C HIS A 190 -10.91 17.10 8.24
N PRO A 191 -11.27 18.00 7.31
CA PRO A 191 -12.54 17.92 6.57
C PRO A 191 -12.71 16.64 5.74
N VAL A 192 -11.62 16.12 5.16
CA VAL A 192 -11.60 14.88 4.37
C VAL A 192 -11.14 13.66 5.19
N LEU A 193 -9.93 13.72 5.75
CA LEU A 193 -9.35 12.61 6.54
C LEU A 193 -10.15 12.30 7.82
N GLY A 194 -10.93 13.24 8.34
CA GLY A 194 -11.78 13.03 9.51
C GLY A 194 -11.03 13.21 10.83
N ILE A 195 -11.43 12.45 11.85
CA ILE A 195 -10.90 12.60 13.22
C ILE A 195 -9.52 11.98 13.31
N GLU A 196 -8.55 12.72 13.85
CA GLU A 196 -7.20 12.21 14.07
C GLU A 196 -7.11 11.37 15.34
N TYR A 197 -6.34 10.29 15.24
CA TYR A 197 -5.97 9.41 16.32
C TYR A 197 -4.45 9.42 16.51
N GLN A 198 -4.02 9.35 17.77
CA GLN A 198 -2.65 9.13 18.18
C GLN A 198 -2.50 7.69 18.67
N GLN A 199 -1.50 6.97 18.17
CA GLN A 199 -1.12 5.66 18.69
C GLN A 199 -0.29 5.78 19.96
N ASP A 200 -0.40 4.78 20.83
CA ASP A 200 0.30 4.68 22.12
C ASP A 200 1.80 4.38 22.00
N GLU A 201 2.17 3.48 21.10
CA GLU A 201 3.56 3.10 20.83
C GLU A 201 3.78 2.83 19.34
N LEU A 202 5.05 2.82 18.91
CA LEU A 202 5.40 2.49 17.53
C LEU A 202 5.24 0.99 17.29
N SER A 203 4.61 0.63 16.17
CA SER A 203 4.53 -0.74 15.69
C SER A 203 5.79 -1.13 14.90
N LEU A 204 5.97 -2.44 14.68
CA LEU A 204 7.01 -2.95 13.76
C LEU A 204 6.89 -2.34 12.36
N THR A 205 5.66 -2.12 11.90
CA THR A 205 5.39 -1.50 10.61
C THR A 205 5.89 -0.05 10.59
N ASP A 206 5.70 0.70 11.67
CA ASP A 206 6.19 2.08 11.78
C ASP A 206 7.72 2.14 11.71
N HIS A 207 8.41 1.28 12.47
CA HIS A 207 9.87 1.18 12.40
C HIS A 207 10.37 0.82 11.01
N TYR A 208 9.66 -0.08 10.32
CA TYR A 208 10.02 -0.52 8.97
C TYR A 208 9.82 0.60 7.94
N PHE A 209 8.68 1.30 7.95
CA PHE A 209 8.44 2.44 7.05
C PHE A 209 9.29 3.67 7.40
N ALA A 210 9.75 3.82 8.64
CA ALA A 210 10.73 4.85 8.98
C ALA A 210 12.06 4.67 8.22
N LYS A 211 12.47 3.43 7.89
CA LYS A 211 13.64 3.17 7.03
C LYS A 211 13.48 3.74 5.62
N MET A 212 12.24 3.89 5.16
CA MET A 212 11.89 4.54 3.89
C MET A 212 11.84 6.07 3.99
N GLY A 213 12.05 6.65 5.18
CA GLY A 213 11.91 8.08 5.43
C GLY A 213 10.45 8.54 5.57
N LEU A 214 9.54 7.61 5.93
CA LEU A 214 8.12 7.92 6.10
C LEU A 214 7.75 8.02 7.58
N GLN A 215 6.82 8.91 7.88
CA GLN A 215 6.15 9.01 9.17
C GLN A 215 4.66 8.68 9.03
N ALA A 216 4.02 8.31 10.13
CA ALA A 216 2.63 7.90 10.15
C ALA A 216 1.73 8.92 10.86
N ARG A 217 0.52 9.12 10.32
CA ARG A 217 -0.62 9.73 11.04
C ARG A 217 -1.85 8.87 10.84
N TYR A 218 -2.75 8.89 11.82
CA TYR A 218 -3.92 8.01 11.83
C TYR A 218 -5.18 8.85 11.80
N PHE A 219 -6.02 8.61 10.81
CA PHE A 219 -7.26 9.37 10.66
C PHE A 219 -8.41 8.42 10.39
N MET A 220 -9.56 8.70 11.00
CA MET A 220 -10.82 8.02 10.73
C MET A 220 -11.70 8.93 9.85
N PRO A 221 -11.80 8.64 8.53
CA PRO A 221 -12.62 9.44 7.64
C PRO A 221 -14.10 9.44 8.05
N PRO A 222 -14.86 10.47 7.68
CA PRO A 222 -16.29 10.53 7.97
C PRO A 222 -17.01 9.26 7.49
N ASN A 223 -17.81 8.66 8.37
CA ASN A 223 -18.57 7.42 8.12
C ASN A 223 -17.71 6.16 7.85
N SER A 224 -16.45 6.14 8.28
CA SER A 224 -15.63 4.92 8.35
C SER A 224 -15.80 4.21 9.70
N ALA A 225 -15.59 2.90 9.74
CA ALA A 225 -15.67 2.11 10.98
C ALA A 225 -14.43 2.23 11.87
N ALA A 226 -13.25 2.53 11.29
CA ALA A 226 -11.97 2.54 12.01
C ALA A 226 -10.98 3.53 11.37
N PRO A 227 -9.97 4.01 12.13
CA PRO A 227 -8.89 4.82 11.56
C PRO A 227 -8.04 4.05 10.55
N LEU A 228 -7.52 4.77 9.56
CA LEU A 228 -6.52 4.32 8.60
C LEU A 228 -5.16 4.94 8.97
N ALA A 229 -4.09 4.18 8.74
CA ALA A 229 -2.72 4.67 8.90
C ALA A 229 -2.21 5.25 7.58
N PHE A 230 -1.78 6.51 7.58
CA PHE A 230 -1.21 7.19 6.42
C PHE A 230 0.28 7.38 6.65
N TYR A 231 1.10 6.68 5.86
CA TYR A 231 2.55 6.82 5.83
C TYR A 231 2.95 7.74 4.67
N PHE A 232 3.69 8.80 4.98
CA PHE A 232 4.03 9.85 4.04
C PHE A 232 5.36 10.52 4.41
N SER A 233 5.92 11.26 3.45
CA SER A 233 6.95 12.26 3.68
C SER A 233 6.35 13.66 3.41
N GLY A 234 6.94 14.70 4.00
CA GLY A 234 6.43 16.07 3.88
C GLY A 234 5.20 16.33 4.77
N ASP A 235 4.23 17.08 4.27
CA ASP A 235 3.01 17.47 5.00
C ASP A 235 1.75 16.90 4.32
N LEU A 236 1.22 15.81 4.88
CA LEU A 236 0.00 15.15 4.42
C LEU A 236 -1.20 16.11 4.30
N LEU A 237 -1.30 17.12 5.16
CA LEU A 237 -2.49 17.98 5.24
C LEU A 237 -2.47 19.12 4.23
N SER A 238 -1.27 19.54 3.80
CA SER A 238 -1.09 20.72 2.96
C SER A 238 -0.65 20.38 1.53
N ASP A 239 0.09 19.28 1.34
CA ASP A 239 0.69 18.93 0.05
C ASP A 239 -0.30 18.29 -0.94
N TYR A 240 -1.45 17.83 -0.46
CA TYR A 240 -2.46 17.10 -1.23
C TYR A 240 -3.82 17.77 -1.15
N SER A 241 -4.51 17.82 -2.28
CA SER A 241 -5.88 18.33 -2.37
C SER A 241 -6.88 17.37 -1.73
N ASN A 242 -8.07 17.90 -1.42
CA ASN A 242 -9.18 17.11 -0.91
C ASN A 242 -9.53 15.92 -1.83
N LEU A 243 -9.59 16.11 -3.15
CA LEU A 243 -9.93 15.02 -4.08
C LEU A 243 -8.84 13.95 -4.15
N GLU A 244 -7.56 14.35 -4.07
CA GLU A 244 -6.43 13.43 -3.97
C GLU A 244 -6.55 12.54 -2.73
N LEU A 245 -6.77 13.14 -1.55
CA LEU A 245 -6.95 12.40 -0.29
C LEU A 245 -8.20 11.50 -0.31
N ILE A 246 -9.32 11.98 -0.85
CA ILE A 246 -10.55 11.17 -1.02
C ILE A 246 -10.29 9.96 -1.92
N SER A 247 -9.51 10.12 -2.99
CA SER A 247 -9.17 9.00 -3.89
C SER A 247 -8.38 7.90 -3.16
N THR A 248 -7.45 8.27 -2.28
CA THR A 248 -6.71 7.33 -1.43
C THR A 248 -7.62 6.66 -0.42
N ILE A 249 -8.45 7.43 0.30
CA ILE A 249 -9.38 6.88 1.30
C ILE A 249 -10.35 5.89 0.65
N SER A 250 -11.02 6.29 -0.43
CA SER A 250 -12.02 5.46 -1.10
C SER A 250 -11.44 4.16 -1.64
N THR A 251 -10.23 4.22 -2.20
CA THR A 251 -9.48 3.04 -2.67
C THR A 251 -9.11 2.14 -1.49
N MET A 252 -8.41 2.68 -0.50
CA MET A 252 -7.84 1.87 0.56
C MET A 252 -8.87 1.37 1.56
N GLU A 253 -9.88 2.15 1.92
CA GLU A 253 -10.98 1.68 2.77
C GLU A 253 -11.74 0.53 2.10
N THR A 254 -11.97 0.59 0.79
CA THR A 254 -12.58 -0.53 0.04
C THR A 254 -11.74 -1.80 0.15
N PHE A 255 -10.43 -1.70 -0.12
CA PHE A 255 -9.54 -2.85 0.05
C PHE A 255 -9.51 -3.35 1.50
N GLN A 256 -9.49 -2.47 2.49
CA GLN A 256 -9.51 -2.88 3.89
C GLN A 256 -10.84 -3.53 4.32
N LYS A 257 -11.98 -3.11 3.76
CA LYS A 257 -13.27 -3.79 3.96
C LYS A 257 -13.28 -5.21 3.41
N ILE A 258 -12.45 -5.50 2.41
CA ILE A 258 -12.29 -6.85 1.85
C ILE A 258 -11.26 -7.65 2.67
N TYR A 259 -10.11 -7.04 3.00
CA TYR A 259 -8.99 -7.73 3.64
C TYR A 259 -9.15 -7.93 5.16
N ARG A 260 -9.85 -7.00 5.81
CA ARG A 260 -10.00 -6.86 7.26
C ARG A 260 -11.42 -6.34 7.63
N PRO A 261 -12.52 -6.94 7.13
CA PRO A 261 -13.89 -6.58 7.48
C PRO A 261 -14.15 -6.50 8.99
N GLU A 262 -13.45 -7.29 9.81
CA GLU A 262 -13.56 -7.27 11.28
C GLU A 262 -13.21 -5.89 11.89
N ILE A 263 -12.42 -5.09 11.16
CA ILE A 263 -12.01 -3.74 11.55
C ILE A 263 -12.76 -2.69 10.71
N TYR A 264 -12.75 -2.83 9.38
CA TYR A 264 -13.18 -1.77 8.47
C TYR A 264 -14.60 -1.92 7.94
N ASN A 265 -15.21 -3.09 8.14
CA ASN A 265 -16.62 -3.35 7.85
C ASN A 265 -17.37 -3.83 9.11
N ALA A 266 -16.88 -3.43 10.28
CA ALA A 266 -17.54 -3.65 11.56
C ALA A 266 -18.85 -2.86 11.62
N ASN A 267 -19.85 -3.41 12.29
CA ASN A 267 -21.14 -2.74 12.43
C ASN A 267 -21.14 -1.66 13.53
N SER A 268 -20.03 -1.54 14.27
CA SER A 268 -19.77 -0.48 15.24
C SER A 268 -18.50 0.30 14.86
N ALA A 269 -18.57 1.63 15.00
CA ALA A 269 -17.44 2.50 14.72
C ALA A 269 -16.48 2.60 15.92
N ALA A 270 -15.21 2.88 15.64
CA ALA A 270 -14.19 3.14 16.64
C ALA A 270 -14.58 4.32 17.54
N GLY A 271 -14.50 4.10 18.85
CA GLY A 271 -14.74 5.15 19.87
C GLY A 271 -13.55 6.10 20.03
N GLN A 272 -13.60 6.92 21.09
CA GLN A 272 -12.50 7.84 21.46
C GLN A 272 -11.18 7.13 21.76
N CYS A 273 -11.27 5.90 22.29
CA CYS A 273 -10.15 5.00 22.50
C CYS A 273 -10.48 3.71 21.77
N TYR A 274 -9.60 3.24 20.90
CA TYR A 274 -9.86 2.13 20.01
C TYR A 274 -8.66 1.21 19.91
N GLN A 275 -8.89 -0.09 20.07
CA GLN A 275 -7.92 -1.14 19.76
C GLN A 275 -8.55 -2.06 18.71
N PRO A 276 -7.97 -2.17 17.50
CA PRO A 276 -8.51 -3.03 16.47
C PRO A 276 -8.50 -4.50 16.88
N ASN A 277 -9.53 -5.26 16.51
CA ASN A 277 -9.64 -6.67 16.86
C ASN A 277 -9.99 -7.54 15.64
N LEU A 278 -9.04 -8.36 15.20
CA LEU A 278 -9.20 -9.29 14.08
C LEU A 278 -10.14 -10.47 14.37
N LYS A 279 -10.60 -10.62 15.61
CA LYS A 279 -11.58 -11.62 16.04
C LYS A 279 -12.92 -10.97 16.43
N HIS A 280 -13.15 -9.71 16.06
CA HIS A 280 -14.42 -9.05 16.32
C HIS A 280 -15.53 -9.77 15.54
N PRO A 281 -16.63 -10.20 16.19
CA PRO A 281 -17.66 -11.00 15.52
C PRO A 281 -18.73 -10.16 14.81
N ASP A 282 -18.90 -8.89 15.17
CA ASP A 282 -19.98 -8.03 14.67
C ASP A 282 -19.53 -7.21 13.46
N TYR A 283 -19.44 -7.87 12.31
CA TYR A 283 -19.07 -7.26 11.04
C TYR A 283 -19.86 -7.84 9.88
N SER A 284 -19.86 -7.11 8.76
CA SER A 284 -20.47 -7.54 7.51
C SER A 284 -19.41 -8.01 6.52
N LEU A 285 -19.72 -9.03 5.71
CA LEU A 285 -18.87 -9.42 4.58
C LEU A 285 -19.29 -8.68 3.31
N THR A 286 -18.32 -8.36 2.47
CA THR A 286 -18.61 -7.89 1.11
C THR A 286 -19.04 -9.07 0.23
N ARG A 287 -19.59 -8.78 -0.96
CA ARG A 287 -19.86 -9.82 -1.98
C ARG A 287 -18.62 -10.22 -2.79
N ILE A 288 -17.45 -9.69 -2.43
CA ILE A 288 -16.18 -9.94 -3.11
C ILE A 288 -15.50 -11.10 -2.41
N VAL A 289 -15.17 -12.16 -3.16
CA VAL A 289 -14.45 -13.31 -2.63
C VAL A 289 -12.97 -13.00 -2.57
N TYR A 290 -12.36 -13.19 -1.40
CA TYR A 290 -10.94 -12.95 -1.17
C TYR A 290 -10.37 -14.05 -0.26
N ASP A 291 -9.34 -14.75 -0.74
CA ASP A 291 -8.73 -15.86 -0.02
C ASP A 291 -7.49 -15.38 0.75
N ARG A 292 -7.63 -15.29 2.08
CA ARG A 292 -6.54 -14.86 2.97
C ARG A 292 -5.45 -15.92 3.15
N GLU A 293 -5.81 -17.19 3.08
CA GLU A 293 -4.86 -18.29 3.22
C GLU A 293 -3.98 -18.37 1.99
N GLU A 294 -4.60 -18.32 0.80
CA GLU A 294 -3.88 -18.23 -0.47
C GLU A 294 -2.97 -16.99 -0.49
N ARG A 295 -3.46 -15.82 -0.07
CA ARG A 295 -2.61 -14.61 0.00
C ARG A 295 -1.38 -14.81 0.90
N SER A 296 -1.56 -15.48 2.03
CA SER A 296 -0.47 -15.73 2.99
C SER A 296 0.57 -16.68 2.40
N GLN A 297 0.12 -17.72 1.69
CA GLN A 297 1.01 -18.63 0.96
C GLN A 297 1.77 -17.88 -0.14
N LEU A 298 1.09 -17.06 -0.94
CA LEU A 298 1.70 -16.28 -2.01
C LEU A 298 2.75 -15.29 -1.50
N ALA A 299 2.59 -14.73 -0.29
CA ALA A 299 3.61 -13.86 0.33
C ALA A 299 4.90 -14.65 0.63
N ILE A 300 4.78 -15.88 1.13
CA ILE A 300 5.92 -16.75 1.42
C ILE A 300 6.63 -17.16 0.12
N GLU A 301 5.87 -17.56 -0.90
CA GLU A 301 6.41 -17.91 -2.22
C GLU A 301 7.12 -16.72 -2.86
N GLN A 302 6.54 -15.53 -2.78
CA GLN A 302 7.18 -14.29 -3.25
C GLN A 302 8.45 -13.95 -2.47
N GLY A 303 8.45 -14.13 -1.16
CA GLY A 303 9.63 -13.94 -0.32
C GLY A 303 10.78 -14.86 -0.74
N LYS A 304 10.50 -16.16 -0.94
CA LYS A 304 11.50 -17.13 -1.42
C LYS A 304 11.95 -16.85 -2.86
N PHE A 305 11.03 -16.47 -3.74
CA PHE A 305 11.38 -16.07 -5.11
C PHE A 305 12.34 -14.88 -5.09
N THR A 306 12.08 -13.89 -4.26
CA THR A 306 12.93 -12.71 -4.08
C THR A 306 14.29 -13.11 -3.51
N GLU A 307 14.33 -14.02 -2.54
CA GLU A 307 15.57 -14.55 -2.00
C GLU A 307 16.45 -15.16 -3.10
N GLU A 308 15.90 -16.08 -3.91
CA GLU A 308 16.66 -16.83 -4.92
C GLU A 308 17.03 -16.00 -6.16
N ASN A 309 16.16 -15.08 -6.59
CA ASN A 309 16.33 -14.38 -7.87
C ASN A 309 16.85 -12.95 -7.74
N PHE A 310 16.84 -12.39 -6.52
CA PHE A 310 17.26 -11.01 -6.28
C PHE A 310 18.27 -10.89 -5.14
N ILE A 311 17.96 -11.42 -3.95
CA ILE A 311 18.85 -11.26 -2.80
C ILE A 311 20.14 -12.05 -2.98
N LYS A 312 20.09 -13.36 -3.16
CA LYS A 312 21.29 -14.22 -3.29
C LYS A 312 22.16 -13.86 -4.51
N PRO A 313 21.62 -13.64 -5.73
CA PRO A 313 22.45 -13.36 -6.89
C PRO A 313 23.17 -12.01 -6.84
N TYR A 314 22.57 -11.02 -6.16
CA TYR A 314 23.10 -9.66 -6.11
C TYR A 314 23.54 -9.22 -4.72
N GLN A 315 23.65 -10.14 -3.75
CA GLN A 315 23.86 -9.83 -2.33
C GLN A 315 25.00 -8.82 -2.12
N THR A 316 26.21 -9.14 -2.59
CA THR A 316 27.39 -8.28 -2.41
C THR A 316 27.21 -6.90 -3.03
N VAL A 317 26.57 -6.82 -4.20
CA VAL A 317 26.36 -5.55 -4.91
C VAL A 317 25.29 -4.72 -4.20
N LEU A 318 24.20 -5.35 -3.74
CA LEU A 318 23.14 -4.70 -2.97
C LEU A 318 23.66 -4.19 -1.63
N GLU A 319 24.50 -4.95 -0.93
CA GLU A 319 25.12 -4.52 0.33
C GLU A 319 26.04 -3.31 0.12
N GLN A 320 26.93 -3.35 -0.88
CA GLN A 320 27.81 -2.23 -1.22
C GLN A 320 27.02 -0.98 -1.61
N TRP A 321 26.00 -1.15 -2.45
CA TRP A 321 25.15 -0.05 -2.89
C TRP A 321 24.34 0.56 -1.74
N SER A 322 23.76 -0.29 -0.88
CA SER A 322 23.00 0.12 0.30
C SER A 322 23.88 0.90 1.29
N ALA A 323 25.14 0.48 1.50
CA ALA A 323 26.09 1.18 2.36
C ALA A 323 26.45 2.58 1.83
N THR A 324 26.56 2.75 0.50
CA THR A 324 26.83 4.07 -0.10
C THR A 324 25.64 5.03 -0.09
N ALA A 325 24.41 4.54 0.14
CA ALA A 325 23.21 5.35 0.18
C ALA A 325 22.98 6.04 1.55
N VAL A 326 23.81 5.73 2.54
CA VAL A 326 23.77 6.28 3.91
C VAL A 326 24.74 7.46 4.09
N LEU A 327 25.60 7.74 3.10
CA LEU A 327 26.54 8.86 3.06
C LEU A 327 26.00 10.03 2.21
#